data_AF-A0A0B1RTV1-F1
#
_entry.id   AF-A0A0B1RTV1-F1
#
_cell.length_a   1.000
_cell.length_b   1.000
_cell.length_c   1.000
_cell.angle_alpha   90.00
_cell.angle_beta   90.00
_cell.angle_gamma   90.00
#
_symmetry.space_group_name_H-M   'P 1'
#
loop_
_entity.id
_entity.type
_entity.pdbx_description
1 polymer ?
#
loop_
_entity_poly.entity_id
_entity_poly.type
_entity_poly.pdbx_seq_one_letter_code
_entity_poly.pdbx_strand_id
1 'polypeptide(L)'
;MFRMLCNTACALHFLENLFLLGLTAISSVENHTLHKFCFIGFAISATIYMLLSTWLFHYSGRRRSTNLGERSYEYKILACSGSIISMVLATYLYWRHNTYCEPGVYTMFALTEYCVVLSNIAFHSTLYYDFHGKSVVLGSSVGVGANGYTLLPTLIEKDT
;
A
#
# COMPACT_ATOMS: atom_id res chain seq x y z
N MET A 1 18.85 -9.59 -5.71
CA MET A 1 18.04 -9.33 -4.49
C MET A 1 16.93 -8.31 -4.75
N PHE A 2 17.25 -7.05 -5.13
CA PHE A 2 16.25 -5.99 -5.35
C PHE A 2 15.10 -6.39 -6.29
N ARG A 3 15.40 -6.98 -7.46
CA ARG A 3 14.38 -7.47 -8.42
C ARG A 3 13.40 -8.48 -7.81
N MET A 4 13.88 -9.36 -6.93
CA MET A 4 13.01 -10.33 -6.26
C MET A 4 12.03 -9.63 -5.32
N LEU A 5 12.51 -8.64 -4.55
CA LEU A 5 11.65 -7.84 -3.67
C LEU A 5 10.61 -7.02 -4.45
N CYS A 6 10.97 -6.47 -5.61
CA CYS A 6 9.99 -5.81 -6.49
C CYS A 6 8.92 -6.78 -6.98
N ASN A 7 9.31 -7.99 -7.40
CA ASN A 7 8.36 -9.01 -7.84
C ASN A 7 7.44 -9.44 -6.70
N THR A 8 7.97 -9.60 -5.49
CA THR A 8 7.17 -9.88 -4.28
C THR A 8 6.20 -8.74 -3.98
N ALA A 9 6.63 -7.48 -4.07
CA ALA A 9 5.75 -6.33 -3.90
C ALA A 9 4.61 -6.32 -4.94
N CYS A 10 4.92 -6.63 -6.20
CA CYS A 10 3.91 -6.74 -7.26
C CYS A 10 2.89 -7.84 -6.96
N ALA A 11 3.35 -9.03 -6.55
CA ALA A 11 2.47 -10.13 -6.18
C ALA A 11 1.58 -9.78 -4.97
N LEU A 12 2.13 -9.12 -3.94
CA LEU A 12 1.37 -8.67 -2.78
C LEU A 12 0.30 -7.64 -3.17
N HIS A 13 0.64 -6.69 -4.05
CA HIS A 13 -0.32 -5.70 -4.53
C HIS A 13 -1.45 -6.34 -5.36
N PHE A 14 -1.13 -7.37 -6.16
CA PHE A 14 -2.16 -8.13 -6.85
C PHE A 14 -3.09 -8.87 -5.88
N LEU A 15 -2.52 -9.53 -4.85
CA LEU A 15 -3.29 -10.21 -3.81
C LEU A 15 -4.18 -9.23 -3.03
N GLU A 16 -3.65 -8.07 -2.66
CA GLU A 16 -4.39 -7.00 -2.00
C GLU A 16 -5.65 -6.62 -2.78
N ASN A 17 -5.51 -6.36 -4.08
CA ASN A 17 -6.63 -6.03 -4.97
C ASN A 17 -7.61 -7.19 -5.13
N LEU A 18 -7.12 -8.44 -5.21
CA LEU A 18 -7.98 -9.62 -5.28
C LEU A 18 -8.84 -9.77 -4.02
N PHE A 19 -8.27 -9.56 -2.83
CA PHE A 19 -9.01 -9.61 -1.59
C PHE A 19 -9.99 -8.44 -1.42
N LEU A 20 -9.61 -7.23 -1.86
CA LEU A 20 -10.53 -6.08 -1.94
C LEU A 20 -11.72 -6.35 -2.86
N LEU A 21 -11.48 -6.97 -4.02
CA LEU A 21 -12.54 -7.39 -4.93
C LEU A 21 -13.45 -8.40 -4.24
N GLY A 22 -12.88 -9.36 -3.50
CA GLY A 22 -13.64 -10.30 -2.68
C GLY A 22 -14.52 -9.62 -1.63
N LEU A 23 -13.98 -8.64 -0.89
CA LEU A 23 -14.73 -7.84 0.09
C LEU A 23 -15.87 -7.02 -0.53
N THR A 24 -15.69 -6.60 -1.79
CA THR A 24 -16.72 -5.88 -2.55
C THR A 24 -17.82 -6.82 -3.05
N ALA A 25 -17.44 -8.02 -3.46
CA ALA A 25 -18.36 -9.00 -4.03
C ALA A 25 -19.16 -9.79 -2.98
N ILE A 26 -18.59 -10.01 -1.79
CA ILE A 26 -19.17 -10.88 -0.75
C ILE A 26 -19.45 -10.06 0.50
N SER A 27 -20.74 -9.90 0.82
CA SER A 27 -21.16 -9.23 2.04
C SER A 27 -20.96 -10.11 3.27
N SER A 28 -20.68 -9.49 4.42
CA SER A 28 -20.56 -10.18 5.71
C SER A 28 -21.85 -10.87 6.16
N VAL A 29 -23.00 -10.40 5.67
CA VAL A 29 -24.33 -11.00 5.93
C VAL A 29 -24.54 -12.28 5.12
N GLU A 30 -24.02 -12.32 3.89
CA GLU A 30 -24.19 -13.46 2.98
C GLU A 30 -23.26 -14.62 3.34
N ASN A 31 -21.98 -14.31 3.57
CA ASN A 31 -21.00 -15.31 3.94
C ASN A 31 -19.91 -14.72 4.84
N HIS A 32 -20.18 -14.71 6.14
CA HIS A 32 -19.28 -14.17 7.15
C HIS A 32 -17.89 -14.83 7.14
N THR A 33 -17.82 -16.15 6.92
CA THR A 33 -16.56 -16.89 6.90
C THR A 33 -15.66 -16.43 5.76
N LEU A 34 -16.22 -16.29 4.55
CA LEU A 34 -15.46 -15.86 3.39
C LEU A 34 -15.12 -14.37 3.46
N HIS A 35 -16.04 -13.53 3.92
CA HIS A 35 -15.78 -12.10 4.14
C HIS A 35 -14.61 -11.88 5.12
N LYS A 36 -14.62 -12.59 6.27
CA LYS A 36 -13.52 -12.56 7.24
C LYS A 36 -12.20 -13.02 6.63
N PHE A 37 -12.22 -14.08 5.82
CA PHE A 37 -11.02 -14.56 5.12
C PHE A 37 -10.47 -13.50 4.16
N CYS A 38 -11.33 -12.87 3.35
CA CYS A 38 -10.93 -11.79 2.46
C CYS A 38 -10.40 -10.58 3.23
N PHE A 39 -11.00 -10.21 4.36
CA PHE A 39 -10.54 -9.09 5.19
C PHE A 39 -9.13 -9.34 5.75
N ILE A 40 -8.89 -10.53 6.31
CA ILE A 40 -7.57 -10.90 6.85
C ILE A 40 -6.54 -10.95 5.72
N GLY A 41 -6.90 -11.55 4.58
CA GLY A 41 -6.03 -11.60 3.40
C GLY A 41 -5.67 -10.21 2.90
N PHE A 42 -6.64 -9.32 2.79
CA PHE A 42 -6.44 -7.91 2.43
C PHE A 42 -5.52 -7.21 3.43
N ALA A 43 -5.82 -7.28 4.73
CA ALA A 43 -5.05 -6.58 5.76
C ALA A 43 -3.57 -7.02 5.76
N ILE A 44 -3.31 -8.34 5.74
CA ILE A 44 -1.94 -8.87 5.75
C ILE A 44 -1.20 -8.50 4.45
N SER A 45 -1.81 -8.76 3.29
CA SER A 45 -1.17 -8.47 2.00
C SER A 45 -0.87 -6.99 1.83
N ALA A 46 -1.82 -6.12 2.18
CA ALA A 46 -1.67 -4.66 2.16
C ALA A 46 -0.58 -4.18 3.13
N THR A 47 -0.56 -4.63 4.40
CA THR A 47 0.45 -4.19 5.37
C THR A 47 1.86 -4.61 4.95
N ILE A 48 2.04 -5.85 4.47
CA ILE A 48 3.35 -6.29 3.97
C ILE A 48 3.75 -5.50 2.73
N TYR A 49 2.81 -5.24 1.80
CA TYR A 49 3.06 -4.40 0.63
C TYR A 49 3.49 -2.98 1.04
N MET A 50 2.78 -2.34 1.97
CA MET A 50 3.11 -0.99 2.47
C MET A 50 4.53 -0.94 3.06
N LEU A 51 4.89 -1.90 3.92
CA LEU A 51 6.21 -1.99 4.52
C LEU A 51 7.30 -2.18 3.46
N LEU A 52 7.09 -3.16 2.57
CA LEU A 52 8.05 -3.51 1.53
C LEU A 52 8.23 -2.36 0.53
N SER A 53 7.13 -1.75 0.07
CA SER A 53 7.15 -0.63 -0.86
C SER A 53 7.82 0.60 -0.26
N THR A 54 7.54 0.92 1.01
CA THR A 54 8.21 2.03 1.72
C THR A 54 9.71 1.79 1.87
N TRP A 55 10.10 0.56 2.21
CA TRP A 55 11.51 0.18 2.29
C TRP A 55 12.20 0.24 0.93
N LEU A 56 11.57 -0.27 -0.13
CA LEU A 56 12.08 -0.16 -1.51
C LEU A 56 12.22 1.30 -1.96
N PHE A 57 11.26 2.15 -1.58
CA PHE A 57 11.29 3.58 -1.88
C PHE A 57 12.47 4.29 -1.22
N HIS A 58 12.79 3.94 0.02
CA HIS A 58 13.99 4.41 0.71
C HIS A 58 15.27 3.85 0.08
N TYR A 59 15.33 2.53 -0.14
CA TYR A 59 16.50 1.83 -0.67
C TYR A 59 16.89 2.29 -2.08
N SER A 60 15.91 2.55 -2.93
CA SER A 60 16.12 3.07 -4.30
C SER A 60 16.64 4.52 -4.33
N GLY A 61 16.72 5.20 -3.19
CA GLY A 61 17.18 6.59 -3.11
C GLY A 61 16.12 7.62 -3.49
N ARG A 62 14.92 7.19 -3.92
CA ARG A 62 13.82 8.08 -4.35
C ARG A 62 13.44 9.12 -3.28
N ARG A 63 13.45 8.71 -2.01
CA ARG A 63 13.24 9.63 -0.88
C ARG A 63 14.15 10.87 -0.94
N ARG A 64 15.43 10.68 -1.22
CA ARG A 64 16.46 11.74 -1.18
C ARG A 64 16.55 12.55 -2.47
N SER A 65 15.81 12.16 -3.51
CA SER A 65 15.90 12.80 -4.83
C SER A 65 15.25 14.18 -4.87
N THR A 66 14.18 14.41 -4.10
CA THR A 66 13.42 15.68 -4.11
C THR A 66 12.77 15.92 -2.74
N ASN A 67 12.43 17.17 -2.43
CA ASN A 67 11.67 17.52 -1.21
C ASN A 67 10.28 16.83 -1.20
N LEU A 68 9.68 16.65 -2.38
CA LEU A 68 8.43 15.91 -2.55
C LEU A 68 8.59 14.42 -2.23
N GLY A 69 9.73 13.82 -2.57
CA GLY A 69 10.06 12.44 -2.24
C GLY A 69 10.20 12.21 -0.73
N GLU A 70 10.73 13.19 0.00
CA GLU A 70 10.79 13.13 1.47
C GLU A 70 9.38 13.20 2.09
N ARG A 71 8.54 14.15 1.66
CA ARG A 71 7.14 14.21 2.10
C ARG A 71 6.37 12.93 1.77
N SER A 72 6.53 12.38 0.56
CA SER A 72 5.91 11.11 0.15
C SER A 72 6.31 9.99 1.11
N TYR A 73 7.59 9.91 1.49
CA TYR A 73 8.08 8.93 2.45
C TYR A 73 7.46 9.08 3.84
N GLU A 74 7.33 10.31 4.36
CA GLU A 74 6.68 10.57 5.65
C GLU A 74 5.22 10.11 5.66
N TYR A 75 4.46 10.43 4.61
CA TYR A 75 3.07 9.97 4.47
C TYR A 75 2.97 8.45 4.34
N LYS A 76 3.89 7.79 3.63
CA LYS A 76 3.95 6.32 3.56
C LYS A 76 4.16 5.69 4.95
N ILE A 77 5.06 6.25 5.76
CA ILE A 77 5.30 5.79 7.14
C ILE A 77 4.08 6.04 8.03
N LEU A 78 3.44 7.20 7.93
CA LEU A 78 2.23 7.52 8.69
C LEU A 78 1.09 6.56 8.34
N ALA A 79 0.82 6.33 7.06
CA ALA A 79 -0.20 5.39 6.60
C ALA A 79 0.10 3.95 7.03
N CYS A 80 1.36 3.52 6.91
CA CYS A 80 1.77 2.19 7.34
C CYS A 80 1.60 1.98 8.86
N SER A 81 2.02 2.96 9.67
CA SER A 81 1.85 2.89 11.13
C SER A 81 0.37 2.92 11.54
N GLY A 82 -0.44 3.76 10.90
CA GLY A 82 -1.90 3.79 11.09
C GLY A 82 -2.56 2.45 10.77
N SER A 83 -2.16 1.79 9.68
CA SER A 83 -2.65 0.46 9.31
C SER A 83 -2.29 -0.60 10.36
N ILE A 84 -1.03 -0.63 10.82
CA ILE A 84 -0.58 -1.61 11.83
C ILE A 84 -1.30 -1.40 13.17
N ILE A 85 -1.40 -0.17 13.64
CA ILE A 85 -2.11 0.17 14.89
C ILE A 85 -3.59 -0.25 14.79
N SER A 86 -4.24 0.08 13.67
CA SER A 86 -5.64 -0.27 13.43
C SER A 86 -5.84 -1.79 13.39
N MET A 87 -4.92 -2.55 12.78
CA MET A 87 -4.98 -4.01 12.72
C MET A 87 -4.81 -4.67 14.10
N VAL A 88 -3.89 -4.17 14.92
CA VAL A 88 -3.73 -4.63 16.31
C VAL A 88 -4.99 -4.34 17.12
N LEU A 89 -5.54 -3.14 17.00
CA LEU A 89 -6.75 -2.74 17.71
C LEU A 89 -7.97 -3.55 17.24
N ALA A 90 -8.11 -3.80 15.94
CA ALA A 90 -9.16 -4.65 15.37
C ALA A 90 -9.10 -6.07 15.95
N THR A 91 -7.90 -6.65 16.03
CA THR A 91 -7.70 -7.99 16.62
C THR A 91 -8.12 -8.02 18.09
N TYR A 92 -7.71 -7.03 18.86
CA TYR A 92 -8.06 -6.90 20.27
C TYR A 92 -9.57 -6.72 20.48
N LEU A 93 -10.21 -5.81 19.74
CA LEU A 93 -11.65 -5.55 19.84
C LEU A 93 -12.48 -6.74 19.37
N TYR A 94 -12.03 -7.46 18.33
CA TYR A 94 -12.66 -8.70 17.90
C TYR A 94 -12.64 -9.76 19.01
N TRP A 95 -11.47 -9.99 19.63
CA TRP A 95 -11.37 -10.92 20.76
C TRP A 95 -12.25 -10.48 21.95
N ARG A 96 -12.20 -9.19 22.31
CA ARG A 96 -12.98 -8.62 23.41
C ARG A 96 -14.49 -8.75 23.18
N HIS A 97 -14.96 -8.43 21.98
CA HIS A 97 -16.37 -8.56 21.61
C HIS A 97 -16.87 -10.00 21.76
N ASN A 98 -16.09 -10.98 21.28
CA ASN A 98 -16.47 -12.39 21.35
C ASN A 98 -16.36 -12.98 22.76
N THR A 99 -15.54 -12.39 23.65
CA THR A 99 -15.34 -12.91 25.01
C THR A 99 -16.31 -12.32 26.03
N TYR A 100 -16.56 -11.00 25.96
CA TYR A 100 -17.30 -10.28 27.00
C TYR A 100 -18.68 -9.78 26.54
N CYS A 101 -18.97 -9.79 25.24
CA CYS A 101 -20.26 -9.36 24.67
C CYS A 101 -20.71 -7.95 25.12
N GLU A 102 -19.75 -7.05 25.38
CA GLU A 102 -20.03 -5.69 25.85
C GLU A 102 -20.68 -4.85 24.72
N PRO A 103 -21.71 -4.04 25.04
CA PRO A 103 -22.36 -3.17 24.06
C PRO A 103 -21.38 -2.13 23.51
N GLY A 104 -21.45 -1.87 22.20
CA GLY A 104 -20.62 -0.88 21.50
C GLY A 104 -19.23 -1.35 21.07
N VAL A 105 -18.70 -2.47 21.61
CA VAL A 105 -17.38 -2.99 21.22
C VAL A 105 -17.34 -3.40 19.74
N TYR A 106 -18.44 -3.97 19.22
CA TYR A 106 -18.55 -4.31 17.80
C TYR A 106 -18.46 -3.07 16.90
N THR A 107 -19.06 -1.95 17.31
CA THR A 107 -18.98 -0.69 16.57
C THR A 107 -17.55 -0.14 16.55
N MET A 108 -16.85 -0.23 17.68
CA MET A 108 -15.43 0.16 17.74
C MET A 108 -14.56 -0.77 16.88
N PHE A 109 -14.86 -2.07 16.84
CA PHE A 109 -14.21 -3.01 15.93
C PHE A 109 -14.41 -2.58 14.47
N ALA A 110 -15.64 -2.33 14.05
CA ALA A 110 -15.94 -1.86 12.69
C ALA A 110 -15.22 -0.53 12.35
N LEU A 111 -15.12 0.40 13.32
CA LEU A 111 -14.36 1.65 13.15
C LEU A 111 -12.88 1.37 12.82
N THR A 112 -12.26 0.41 13.50
CA THR A 112 -10.87 0.05 13.22
C THR A 112 -10.66 -0.58 11.86
N GLU A 113 -11.63 -1.36 11.37
CA GLU A 113 -11.60 -1.89 10.00
C GLU A 113 -11.62 -0.74 8.98
N TYR A 114 -12.45 0.29 9.20
CA TYR A 114 -12.42 1.49 8.37
C TYR A 114 -11.08 2.23 8.43
N CYS A 115 -10.45 2.32 9.61
CA CYS A 115 -9.12 2.93 9.73
C CYS A 115 -8.04 2.17 8.94
N VAL A 116 -8.11 0.83 8.87
CA VAL A 116 -7.22 0.03 8.01
C VAL A 116 -7.41 0.40 6.53
N VAL A 117 -8.65 0.48 6.07
CA VAL A 117 -8.97 0.83 4.67
C VAL A 117 -8.55 2.26 4.33
N LEU A 118 -8.84 3.23 5.22
CA LEU A 118 -8.43 4.62 5.02
C LEU A 118 -6.91 4.77 5.00
N SER A 119 -6.19 4.03 5.86
CA SER A 119 -4.73 4.00 5.85
C SER A 119 -4.18 3.44 4.52
N ASN A 120 -4.81 2.40 3.98
CA ASN A 120 -4.47 1.85 2.67
C ASN A 120 -4.67 2.88 1.55
N ILE A 121 -5.83 3.55 1.51
CA ILE A 121 -6.13 4.61 0.53
C ILE A 121 -5.11 5.75 0.65
N ALA A 122 -4.80 6.19 1.87
CA ALA A 122 -3.81 7.22 2.14
C ALA A 122 -2.40 6.80 1.70
N PHE A 123 -2.05 5.52 1.84
CA PHE A 123 -0.78 5.00 1.33
C PHE A 123 -0.70 5.11 -0.19
N HIS A 124 -1.72 4.65 -0.91
CA HIS A 124 -1.73 4.68 -2.38
C HIS A 124 -1.89 6.09 -2.95
N SER A 125 -2.53 7.01 -2.24
CA SER A 125 -2.63 8.41 -2.69
C SER A 125 -1.27 9.11 -2.74
N THR A 126 -0.25 8.61 -2.02
CA THR A 126 1.14 9.12 -2.12
C THR A 126 1.75 8.98 -3.51
N LEU A 127 1.17 8.14 -4.39
CA LEU A 127 1.55 8.07 -5.81
C LEU A 127 1.44 9.42 -6.53
N TYR A 128 0.54 10.30 -6.06
CA TYR A 128 0.43 11.67 -6.57
C TYR A 128 1.76 12.43 -6.44
N TYR A 129 2.44 12.31 -5.30
CA TYR A 129 3.76 12.93 -5.08
C TYR A 129 4.86 12.20 -5.85
N ASP A 130 4.76 10.88 -5.97
CA ASP A 130 5.77 10.04 -6.61
C ASP A 130 5.89 10.25 -8.13
N PHE A 131 4.80 10.67 -8.79
CA PHE A 131 4.74 10.95 -10.22
C PHE A 131 4.67 12.44 -10.57
N HIS A 132 4.75 13.33 -9.59
CA HIS A 132 4.71 14.76 -9.84
C HIS A 132 5.83 15.19 -10.81
N GLY A 133 5.44 15.85 -11.91
CA GLY A 133 6.37 16.31 -12.94
C GLY A 133 7.06 15.19 -13.74
N LYS A 134 6.56 13.95 -13.70
CA LYS A 134 7.06 12.83 -14.51
C LYS A 134 6.17 12.61 -15.72
N SER A 135 6.76 12.54 -16.91
CA SER A 135 6.08 12.18 -18.16
C SER A 135 6.55 10.81 -18.65
N VAL A 136 5.62 10.04 -19.22
CA VAL A 136 5.90 8.77 -19.89
C VAL A 136 5.69 8.98 -21.39
N VAL A 137 6.74 8.81 -22.18
CA VAL A 137 6.68 8.92 -23.64
C VAL A 137 6.80 7.52 -24.24
N LEU A 138 5.76 7.07 -24.93
CA LEU A 138 5.78 5.82 -25.70
C LEU A 138 6.32 6.13 -27.09
N GLY A 139 7.61 5.87 -27.31
CA GLY A 139 8.23 5.94 -28.63
C GLY A 139 8.22 4.59 -29.33
N SER A 140 7.91 4.56 -30.62
CA SER A 140 8.20 3.39 -31.46
C SER A 140 9.70 3.15 -31.41
N SER A 141 10.14 1.92 -31.14
CA SER A 141 11.55 1.52 -31.19
C SER A 141 12.04 1.52 -32.64
N VAL A 142 12.20 2.70 -33.25
CA VAL A 142 12.80 2.89 -34.57
C VAL A 142 14.21 3.42 -34.33
N GLY A 143 15.18 2.51 -34.37
CA GLY A 143 16.61 2.83 -34.31
C GLY A 143 17.33 2.36 -33.05
N VAL A 144 17.43 1.04 -32.86
CA VAL A 144 18.49 0.47 -32.00
C VAL A 144 19.81 0.65 -32.77
N GLY A 145 20.46 1.80 -32.58
CA GLY A 145 21.90 1.90 -32.78
C GLY A 145 22.61 1.01 -31.76
N ALA A 146 23.74 0.40 -32.15
CA ALA A 146 24.40 -0.74 -31.50
C ALA A 146 24.79 -0.62 -30.00
N ASN A 147 24.51 0.50 -29.34
CA ASN A 147 24.81 0.74 -27.92
C ASN A 147 23.51 1.04 -27.14
N GLY A 148 22.57 0.09 -27.15
CA GLY A 148 21.25 0.20 -26.56
C GLY A 148 21.23 0.81 -25.15
N TYR A 149 20.19 1.61 -24.91
CA TYR A 149 19.87 2.41 -23.71
C TYR A 149 20.53 3.80 -23.66
N THR A 150 19.86 4.80 -24.23
CA THR A 150 20.03 6.19 -23.77
C THR A 150 19.48 6.26 -22.35
N LEU A 151 20.35 6.38 -21.35
CA LEU A 151 19.92 6.60 -19.97
C LEU A 151 19.10 7.90 -19.92
N LEU A 152 17.86 7.81 -19.44
CA LEU A 152 17.07 8.99 -19.10
C LEU A 152 17.92 9.88 -18.18
N PRO A 153 18.00 11.19 -18.42
CA PRO A 153 18.78 12.08 -17.58
C PRO A 153 18.28 11.97 -16.13
N THR A 154 19.13 11.46 -15.24
CA THR A 154 18.84 11.28 -13.81
C THR A 154 19.12 12.54 -12.99
N LEU A 155 19.56 13.63 -13.63
CA LEU A 155 19.70 14.93 -13.00
C LEU A 155 18.32 15.60 -12.93
N ILE A 156 17.62 15.31 -11.84
CA ILE A 156 16.51 16.15 -11.38
C ILE A 156 17.16 17.23 -10.52
N GLU A 157 17.24 18.44 -11.06
CA GLU A 157 17.64 19.61 -10.28
C GLU A 157 16.70 19.74 -9.08
N LYS A 158 17.28 19.91 -7.90
CA LYS A 158 16.51 19.99 -6.66
C LYS A 158 15.78 21.34 -6.68
N ASP A 159 14.45 21.35 -6.74
CA ASP A 159 13.69 22.59 -6.61
C ASP A 159 14.10 23.27 -5.30
N THR A 160 14.77 24.43 -5.42
CA THR A 160 15.16 25.31 -4.31
C THR A 160 13.96 25.96 -3.67
#